data_AF-A0A132GRT0-F1
#
_entry.id   AF-A0A132GRT0-F1
#
_cell.length_a   1.000
_cell.length_b   1.000
_cell.length_c   1.000
_cell.angle_alpha   90.00
_cell.angle_beta   90.00
_cell.angle_gamma   90.00
#
_symmetry.space_group_name_H-M   'P 1'
#
loop_
_entity.id
_entity.type
_entity.pdbx_description
1 polymer ?
#
loop_
_entity_poly.entity_id
_entity_poly.type
_entity_poly.pdbx_seq_one_letter_code
_entity_poly.pdbx_strand_id
1 'polypeptide(L)'
;MNRETRKPYAWVPTLYLSESLPFSAVMLISVIMFKEYGLSDGQITLYTGWLGLPWVIKPLWSPIIDGMRTKRWWILTTQFLMGTGLALVAFTLPATFWLQGSLALFMLIAFASATHDISA
;
A
#
# COMPACT_ATOMS: atom_id res chain seq x y z
N MET A 1 -13.57 14.62 -35.37
CA MET A 1 -12.60 14.03 -34.43
C MET A 1 -13.13 12.69 -33.96
N ASN A 2 -12.62 11.59 -34.50
CA ASN A 2 -12.87 10.25 -33.95
C ASN A 2 -12.30 10.24 -32.53
N ARG A 3 -13.16 10.12 -31.52
CA ARG A 3 -12.70 9.74 -30.18
C ARG A 3 -12.24 8.31 -30.32
N GLU A 4 -10.92 8.09 -30.40
CA GLU A 4 -10.39 6.74 -30.28
C GLU A 4 -10.99 6.10 -29.03
N THR A 5 -11.76 5.05 -29.25
CA THR A 5 -12.40 4.26 -28.21
C THR A 5 -11.29 3.50 -27.50
N ARG A 6 -10.63 4.15 -26.53
CA ARG A 6 -9.68 3.50 -25.63
C ARG A 6 -10.36 2.26 -25.08
N LYS A 7 -9.84 1.08 -25.43
CA LYS A 7 -10.43 -0.19 -25.03
C LYS A 7 -10.55 -0.20 -23.50
N PRO A 8 -11.75 -0.40 -22.92
CA PRO A 8 -11.96 -0.37 -21.48
C PRO A 8 -11.13 -1.39 -20.69
N TYR A 9 -10.46 -2.35 -21.35
CA TYR A 9 -9.62 -3.35 -20.69
C TYR A 9 -8.12 -3.02 -20.72
N ALA A 10 -7.71 -2.00 -21.48
CA ALA A 10 -6.29 -1.68 -21.66
C ALA A 10 -5.58 -1.22 -20.38
N TRP A 11 -6.33 -0.78 -19.36
CA TRP A 11 -5.80 -0.34 -18.06
C TRP A 11 -5.77 -1.44 -16.98
N VAL A 12 -6.35 -2.61 -17.26
CA VAL A 12 -6.44 -3.72 -16.30
C VAL A 12 -5.05 -4.24 -15.90
N PRO A 13 -4.10 -4.49 -16.82
CA PRO A 13 -2.77 -4.97 -16.43
C PRO A 13 -2.01 -3.98 -15.53
N THR A 14 -2.10 -2.70 -15.84
CA THR A 14 -1.46 -1.63 -15.04
C THR A 14 -2.09 -1.48 -13.66
N LEU A 15 -3.39 -1.74 -13.54
CA LEU A 15 -4.11 -1.72 -12.28
C LEU A 15 -3.62 -2.83 -11.34
N TYR A 16 -3.61 -4.08 -11.83
CA TYR A 16 -3.13 -5.23 -11.05
C TYR A 16 -1.67 -5.10 -10.63
N LEU A 17 -0.83 -4.50 -11.48
CA LEU A 17 0.55 -4.20 -11.12
C LEU A 17 0.62 -3.17 -9.97
N SER A 18 -0.24 -2.15 -10.02
CA SER A 18 -0.33 -1.12 -8.98
C SER A 18 -0.89 -1.66 -7.66
N GLU A 19 -1.71 -2.70 -7.68
CA GLU A 19 -2.19 -3.42 -6.49
C GLU A 19 -1.09 -4.31 -5.91
N SER A 20 -0.40 -5.06 -6.77
CA SER A 20 0.54 -6.10 -6.36
C SER A 20 1.81 -5.53 -5.74
N LEU A 21 2.33 -4.42 -6.26
CA LEU A 21 3.60 -3.85 -5.80
C LEU A 21 3.56 -3.35 -4.35
N PRO A 22 2.60 -2.50 -3.93
CA PRO A 22 2.52 -2.00 -2.56
C PRO A 22 2.19 -3.12 -1.57
N PHE A 23 1.30 -4.04 -1.94
CA PHE A 23 1.00 -5.22 -1.14
C PHE A 23 2.27 -6.05 -0.86
N SER A 24 3.04 -6.35 -1.91
CA SER A 24 4.30 -7.09 -1.78
C SER A 24 5.33 -6.32 -0.95
N ALA A 25 5.38 -4.99 -1.07
CA ALA A 25 6.27 -4.18 -0.25
C ALA A 25 5.94 -4.28 1.25
N VAL A 26 4.67 -4.22 1.60
CA VAL A 26 4.23 -4.34 3.00
C VAL A 26 4.40 -5.77 3.51
N MET A 27 4.06 -6.78 2.73
CA MET A 27 3.97 -8.17 3.23
C MET A 27 5.29 -8.94 3.12
N LEU A 28 6.12 -8.66 2.12
CA LEU A 28 7.36 -9.38 1.87
C LEU A 28 8.60 -8.52 2.13
N ILE A 29 8.65 -7.32 1.54
CA ILE A 29 9.85 -6.47 1.63
C ILE A 29 10.06 -6.01 3.07
N SER A 30 9.01 -5.65 3.82
CA SER A 30 9.13 -5.27 5.23
C SER A 30 9.74 -6.39 6.09
N VAL A 31 9.34 -7.66 5.87
CA VAL A 31 9.86 -8.84 6.58
C VAL A 31 11.36 -8.97 6.34
N ILE A 32 11.77 -8.95 5.07
CA ILE A 32 13.17 -9.08 4.66
C ILE A 32 13.97 -7.92 5.26
N MET A 33 13.48 -6.70 5.12
CA MET A 33 14.12 -5.49 5.65
C MET A 33 14.33 -5.57 7.16
N PHE A 34 13.30 -5.93 7.93
CA PHE A 34 13.42 -6.08 9.38
C PHE A 34 14.40 -7.17 9.77
N LYS A 35 14.44 -8.28 9.02
CA LYS A 35 15.39 -9.37 9.25
C LYS A 35 16.84 -8.93 9.01
N GLU A 36 17.10 -8.24 7.90
CA GLU A 36 18.43 -7.71 7.55
C GLU A 36 18.91 -6.64 8.55
N TYR A 37 17.99 -5.89 9.14
CA TYR A 37 18.27 -4.93 10.21
C TYR A 37 18.43 -5.57 11.61
N GLY A 38 18.42 -6.90 11.69
CA GLY A 38 18.75 -7.65 12.89
C GLY A 38 17.61 -7.83 13.89
N LEU A 39 16.34 -7.62 13.48
CA LEU A 39 15.20 -7.92 14.35
C LEU A 39 15.05 -9.44 14.55
N SER A 40 14.58 -9.82 15.74
CA SER A 40 14.22 -11.20 16.03
C SER A 40 12.95 -11.62 15.30
N ASP A 41 12.79 -12.92 15.05
CA ASP A 41 11.60 -13.45 14.36
C ASP A 41 10.30 -13.15 15.11
N GLY A 42 10.35 -13.10 16.44
CA GLY A 42 9.21 -12.71 17.27
C GLY A 42 8.79 -11.24 17.05
N GLN A 43 9.75 -10.33 16.95
CA GLN A 43 9.48 -8.91 16.65
C GLN A 43 8.96 -8.73 15.23
N ILE A 44 9.56 -9.42 14.26
CA ILE A 44 9.11 -9.37 12.86
C ILE A 44 7.67 -9.83 12.78
N THR A 45 7.35 -10.99 13.37
CA THR A 45 5.99 -11.55 13.39
C THR A 45 4.99 -10.58 14.02
N LEU A 46 5.35 -9.94 15.14
CA LEU A 46 4.51 -8.95 15.79
C LEU A 46 4.23 -7.78 14.83
N TYR A 47 5.29 -7.16 14.29
CA TYR A 47 5.16 -5.95 13.48
C TYR A 47 4.44 -6.20 12.15
N THR A 48 4.77 -7.28 11.44
CA THR A 48 4.14 -7.59 10.15
C THR A 48 2.70 -8.07 10.34
N GLY A 49 2.40 -8.71 11.48
CA GLY A 49 1.02 -8.98 11.90
C GLY A 49 0.19 -7.70 12.04
N TRP A 50 0.76 -6.65 12.66
CA TRP A 50 0.12 -5.33 12.73
C TRP A 50 -0.07 -4.70 11.35
N LEU A 51 0.96 -4.77 10.49
CA LEU A 51 0.88 -4.23 9.12
C LEU A 51 -0.20 -4.90 8.28
N GLY A 52 -0.53 -6.18 8.54
CA GLY A 52 -1.60 -6.90 7.85
C GLY A 52 -3.03 -6.50 8.23
N LEU A 53 -3.21 -5.77 9.34
CA LEU A 53 -4.55 -5.41 9.84
C LEU A 53 -5.44 -4.67 8.84
N PRO A 54 -4.95 -3.68 8.05
CA PRO A 54 -5.82 -2.91 7.16
C PRO A 54 -6.64 -3.77 6.21
N TRP A 55 -6.09 -4.88 5.68
CA TRP A 55 -6.83 -5.79 4.81
C TRP A 55 -7.93 -6.57 5.53
N VAL A 56 -7.79 -6.81 6.83
CA VAL A 56 -8.79 -7.51 7.66
C VAL A 56 -9.95 -6.58 8.00
N ILE A 57 -9.63 -5.34 8.39
CA ILE A 57 -10.63 -4.38 8.89
C ILE A 57 -11.20 -3.47 7.80
N LYS A 58 -10.77 -3.59 6.54
CA LYS A 58 -11.30 -2.80 5.41
C LYS A 58 -12.82 -2.78 5.23
N PRO A 59 -13.59 -3.83 5.61
CA PRO A 59 -15.06 -3.74 5.54
C PRO A 59 -15.65 -2.56 6.32
N LEU A 60 -14.95 -2.05 7.34
CA LEU A 60 -15.40 -0.93 8.16
C LEU A 60 -15.47 0.39 7.38
N TRP A 61 -14.58 0.62 6.41
CA TRP A 61 -14.56 1.86 5.62
C TRP A 61 -14.96 1.66 4.15
N SER A 62 -15.10 0.43 3.66
CA SER A 62 -15.55 0.17 2.28
C SER A 62 -16.81 0.96 1.88
N PRO A 63 -17.89 1.03 2.70
CA PRO A 63 -19.10 1.78 2.32
C PRO A 63 -18.85 3.27 2.11
N ILE A 64 -17.85 3.83 2.81
CA ILE A 64 -17.47 5.24 2.72
C ILE A 64 -16.74 5.48 1.40
N ILE A 65 -15.80 4.60 1.04
CA ILE A 65 -15.04 4.70 -0.21
C ILE A 65 -15.97 4.62 -1.42
N ASP A 66 -16.93 3.69 -1.39
CA ASP A 66 -17.92 3.48 -2.45
C ASP A 66 -18.88 4.67 -2.61
N GLY A 67 -19.24 5.35 -1.51
CA GLY A 67 -20.23 6.42 -1.50
C GLY A 67 -19.68 7.84 -1.71
N MET A 68 -18.39 8.10 -1.49
CA MET A 68 -17.86 9.48 -1.40
C MET A 68 -17.36 10.09 -2.71
N ARG A 69 -16.57 9.36 -3.50
CA ARG A 69 -15.84 9.90 -4.68
C ARG A 69 -15.80 8.86 -5.79
N THR A 70 -15.44 9.30 -7.00
CA THR A 70 -15.30 8.41 -8.16
C THR A 70 -14.14 7.42 -7.96
N LYS A 71 -14.30 6.17 -8.42
CA LYS A 71 -13.24 5.14 -8.43
C LYS A 71 -11.88 5.65 -8.92
N ARG A 72 -11.86 6.42 -10.03
CA ARG A 72 -10.62 6.99 -10.60
C ARG A 72 -9.88 7.91 -9.62
N TRP A 73 -10.60 8.71 -8.84
CA TRP A 73 -9.99 9.62 -7.88
C TRP A 73 -9.31 8.84 -6.76
N TRP A 74 -9.96 7.80 -6.25
CA TRP A 74 -9.38 6.92 -5.24
C TRP A 74 -8.15 6.18 -5.76
N ILE A 75 -8.24 5.55 -6.95
CA ILE A 75 -7.11 4.84 -7.58
C ILE A 75 -5.87 5.74 -7.69
N LEU A 76 -6.03 6.96 -8.23
CA LEU A 76 -4.89 7.86 -8.42
C LEU A 76 -4.32 8.37 -7.09
N THR A 77 -5.18 8.69 -6.13
CA THR A 77 -4.77 9.21 -4.82
C THR A 77 -4.01 8.14 -4.04
N THR A 78 -4.53 6.91 -3.99
CA THR A 78 -3.86 5.82 -3.28
C THR A 78 -2.57 5.39 -3.98
N GLN A 79 -2.51 5.35 -5.32
CA GLN A 79 -1.26 5.12 -6.06
C GLN A 79 -0.19 6.15 -5.70
N PHE A 80 -0.56 7.43 -5.65
CA PHE A 80 0.36 8.50 -5.26
C PHE A 80 0.81 8.35 -3.79
N LEU A 81 -0.11 8.06 -2.87
CA LEU A 81 0.22 7.82 -1.45
C LEU A 81 1.15 6.62 -1.26
N MET A 82 0.92 5.52 -1.98
CA MET A 82 1.77 4.33 -1.89
C MET A 82 3.16 4.60 -2.48
N GLY A 83 3.24 5.25 -3.65
CA GLY A 83 4.52 5.60 -4.27
C GLY A 83 5.36 6.57 -3.42
N THR A 84 4.73 7.62 -2.89
CA THR A 84 5.40 8.56 -1.98
C THR A 84 5.77 7.90 -0.65
N GLY A 85 4.90 7.06 -0.09
CA GLY A 85 5.19 6.29 1.12
C GLY A 85 6.42 5.41 0.96
N LEU A 86 6.54 4.67 -0.15
CA LEU A 86 7.69 3.82 -0.42
C LEU A 86 8.99 4.62 -0.55
N ALA A 87 8.94 5.77 -1.22
CA ALA A 87 10.09 6.68 -1.28
C ALA A 87 10.50 7.17 0.11
N LEU A 88 9.52 7.55 0.95
CA LEU A 88 9.77 7.98 2.32
C LEU A 88 10.35 6.86 3.19
N VAL A 89 9.93 5.60 3.01
CA VAL A 89 10.52 4.46 3.72
C VAL A 89 12.02 4.40 3.47
N ALA A 90 12.46 4.56 2.23
CA ALA A 90 13.90 4.57 1.90
C ALA A 90 14.65 5.69 2.63
N PHE A 91 14.04 6.87 2.80
CA PHE A 91 14.64 7.98 3.56
C PHE A 91 14.65 7.76 5.08
N THR A 92 13.79 6.88 5.62
CA THR A 92 13.82 6.54 7.05
C THR A 92 14.92 5.55 7.42
N LEU A 93 15.40 4.75 6.48
CA LEU A 93 16.42 3.71 6.71
C LEU A 93 17.75 4.18 7.32
N PRO A 94 18.32 5.33 6.94
CA PRO A 94 19.54 5.84 7.58
C PRO A 94 19.28 6.58 8.92
N ALA A 95 18.02 6.79 9.31
CA ALA A 95 17.68 7.56 10.51
C ALA A 95 17.80 6.72 11.80
N THR A 96 18.00 7.39 12.93
CA THR A 96 18.04 6.73 14.25
C THR A 96 16.70 6.10 14.65
N PHE A 97 15.59 6.63 14.11
CA PHE A 97 14.22 6.15 14.32
C PHE A 97 13.70 5.30 13.15
N TRP A 98 14.60 4.67 12.39
CA TRP A 98 14.25 3.93 11.17
C TRP A 98 13.09 2.94 11.36
N LEU A 99 13.04 2.25 12.51
CA LEU A 99 12.00 1.25 12.78
C LEU A 99 10.63 1.89 12.93
N GLN A 100 10.50 2.90 13.79
CA GLN A 100 9.22 3.60 14.00
C GLN A 100 8.77 4.33 12.73
N GLY A 101 9.72 4.96 12.03
CA GLY A 101 9.47 5.68 10.78
C GLY A 101 8.98 4.74 9.68
N SER A 102 9.71 3.66 9.42
CA SER A 102 9.32 2.68 8.40
C SER A 102 8.02 1.96 8.74
N LEU A 103 7.77 1.61 10.00
CA LEU A 103 6.51 1.00 10.43
C LEU A 103 5.31 1.93 10.20
N ALA A 104 5.42 3.20 10.60
CA ALA A 104 4.35 4.17 10.40
C ALA A 104 4.04 4.35 8.90
N LEU A 105 5.08 4.44 8.07
CA LEU A 105 4.93 4.57 6.62
C LEU A 105 4.37 3.30 5.98
N PHE A 106 4.84 2.11 6.36
CA PHE A 106 4.27 0.85 5.89
C PHE A 106 2.81 0.70 6.30
N MET A 107 2.42 1.15 7.48
CA MET A 107 1.01 1.16 7.89
C MET A 107 0.18 2.08 7.01
N LEU A 108 0.68 3.28 6.68
CA LEU A 108 0.01 4.19 5.75
C LEU A 108 -0.12 3.59 4.35
N ILE A 109 0.93 2.92 3.85
CA ILE A 109 0.91 2.21 2.57
C ILE A 109 -0.11 1.07 2.61
N ALA A 110 -0.18 0.32 3.71
CA ALA A 110 -1.13 -0.77 3.89
C ALA A 110 -2.59 -0.30 3.84
N PHE A 111 -2.92 0.82 4.51
CA PHE A 111 -4.24 1.44 4.41
C PHE A 111 -4.52 1.97 3.00
N ALA A 112 -3.55 2.62 2.36
CA ALA A 112 -3.70 3.11 0.99
C ALA A 112 -3.91 1.95 0.00
N SER A 113 -3.21 0.83 0.17
CA SER A 113 -3.35 -0.38 -0.62
C SER A 113 -4.71 -1.02 -0.43
N ALA A 114 -5.15 -1.23 0.83
CA ALA A 114 -6.47 -1.79 1.11
C ALA A 114 -7.62 -0.92 0.55
N THR A 115 -7.45 0.41 0.51
CA THR A 115 -8.40 1.34 -0.12
C THR A 115 -8.34 1.32 -1.65
N HIS A 116 -7.14 1.15 -2.22
CA HIS A 116 -6.96 0.94 -3.66
C HIS A 116 -7.71 -0.31 -4.13
N ASP A 117 -7.58 -1.43 -3.40
CA ASP A 117 -8.29 -2.70 -3.68
C ASP A 117 -9.83 -2.53 -3.73
N ILE A 118 -10.40 -1.66 -2.90
CA ILE A 118 -11.86 -1.40 -2.90
C ILE A 118 -12.27 -0.65 -4.18
N SER A 119 -11.38 0.22 -4.67
CA SER A 119 -11.68 1.16 -5.75
C SER A 119 -11.38 0.64 -7.15
N ALA A 120 -10.50 -0.36 -7.25
CA ALA A 120 -10.20 -1.12 -8.44
C ALA A 120 -11.47 -1.70 -9.13
#